data_AF-A0A961QTJ7-F1
#
_entry.id   AF-A0A961QTJ7-F1
#
_cell.length_a   1.000
_cell.length_b   1.000
_cell.length_c   1.000
_cell.angle_alpha   90.00
_cell.angle_beta   90.00
_cell.angle_gamma   90.00
#
_symmetry.space_group_name_H-M   'P 1'
#
loop_
_entity.id
_entity.type
_entity.pdbx_description
1 polymer ?
#
loop_
_entity_poly.entity_id
_entity_poly.type
_entity_poly.pdbx_seq_one_letter_code
_entity_poly.pdbx_strand_id
1 'polypeptide(L)'
;FVPDWADPVKAERIRGFGAEVVAVPGSFEKTLAALEAFVAETGALAVHPFDQPETLAGQGTLGREIEEQCPGLDTLLVSVGGGG
;
A
#
# COMPACT_ATOMS: atom_id res chain seq x y z
N PHE A 1 9.96 -1.09 4.14
CA PHE A 1 10.83 -0.15 3.41
C PHE A 1 10.02 1.07 3.03
N VAL A 2 10.49 2.27 3.38
CA VAL A 2 9.84 3.55 3.09
C VAL A 2 10.90 4.55 2.61
N PRO A 3 10.58 5.52 1.73
CA PRO A 3 11.51 6.60 1.42
C PRO A 3 11.81 7.45 2.66
N ASP A 4 13.04 7.96 2.79
CA ASP A 4 13.45 8.80 3.93
C ASP A 4 12.73 10.16 3.99
N TRP A 5 12.23 10.64 2.86
CA TRP A 5 11.40 11.85 2.74
C TRP A 5 9.90 11.60 2.93
N ALA A 6 9.48 10.36 3.21
CA ALA A 6 8.09 10.09 3.53
C ALA A 6 7.65 10.91 4.75
N ASP A 7 6.39 11.38 4.74
CA ASP A 7 5.80 12.12 5.86
C ASP A 7 6.07 11.38 7.19
N PRO A 8 6.75 12.01 8.17
CA PRO A 8 7.09 11.38 9.45
C PRO A 8 5.89 10.78 10.18
N VAL A 9 4.69 11.37 10.01
CA VAL A 9 3.45 10.86 10.61
C VAL A 9 3.12 9.47 10.09
N LYS A 10 3.36 9.20 8.80
CA LYS A 10 3.11 7.88 8.18
C LYS A 10 4.11 6.84 8.69
N ALA A 11 5.39 7.18 8.73
CA ALA A 11 6.43 6.30 9.25
C ALA A 11 6.16 5.93 10.71
N GLU A 12 5.79 6.91 11.53
CA GLU A 12 5.49 6.67 12.95
C GLU A 12 4.22 5.83 13.13
N ARG A 13 3.20 6.05 12.31
CA ARG A 13 1.99 5.24 12.34
C ARG A 13 2.29 3.76 12.04
N ILE A 14 3.17 3.48 11.07
CA ILE A 14 3.61 2.11 10.75
C ILE A 14 4.33 1.48 11.95
N ARG A 15 5.26 2.20 12.59
CA ARG A 15 5.93 1.73 13.82
C ARG A 15 4.94 1.45 14.94
N GLY A 16 3.92 2.30 15.09
CA GLY A 16 2.84 2.14 16.07
C GLY A 16 2.03 0.85 15.89
N PHE A 17 2.01 0.27 14.69
CA PHE A 17 1.43 -1.06 14.43
C PHE A 17 2.39 -2.22 14.70
N GLY A 18 3.59 -1.96 15.22
CA GLY A 18 4.59 -2.97 15.57
C GLY A 18 5.51 -3.38 14.42
N ALA A 19 5.45 -2.69 13.28
CA ALA A 19 6.31 -2.99 12.13
C ALA A 19 7.69 -2.32 12.25
N GLU A 20 8.72 -3.02 11.77
CA GLU A 20 10.03 -2.42 11.57
C GLU A 20 10.01 -1.51 10.33
N VAL A 21 10.37 -0.23 10.53
CA VAL A 21 10.44 0.75 9.44
C VAL A 21 11.88 0.97 9.03
N VAL A 22 12.25 0.39 7.88
CA VAL A 22 13.51 0.67 7.19
C VAL A 22 13.32 1.88 6.27
N ALA A 23 13.88 3.03 6.66
CA ALA A 23 13.90 4.24 5.85
C ALA A 23 15.06 4.19 4.84
N VAL A 24 14.77 4.38 3.55
CA VAL A 24 15.74 4.27 2.46
C VAL A 24 16.01 5.65 1.87
N PRO A 25 17.27 6.12 1.88
CA PRO A 25 17.61 7.42 1.33
C PRO A 25 17.46 7.51 -0.20
N GLY A 26 16.87 8.61 -0.65
CA GLY A 26 16.81 8.97 -2.06
C GLY A 26 15.48 8.62 -2.72
N SER A 27 15.51 7.99 -3.89
CA SER A 27 14.31 7.88 -4.72
C SER A 27 13.42 6.69 -4.35
N PHE A 28 12.20 6.68 -4.89
CA PHE A 28 11.29 5.56 -4.73
C PHE A 28 11.87 4.28 -5.36
N GLU A 29 12.55 4.39 -6.50
CA GLU A 29 13.21 3.26 -7.16
C GLU A 29 14.28 2.64 -6.26
N LYS A 30 15.04 3.45 -5.51
CA LYS A 30 16.00 2.93 -4.51
C LYS A 30 15.30 2.22 -3.36
N THR A 31 14.16 2.74 -2.92
CA THR A 31 13.35 2.10 -1.87
C THR A 31 12.82 0.74 -2.33
N LEU A 32 12.34 0.65 -3.58
CA LEU A 32 11.88 -0.59 -4.19
C LEU A 32 13.03 -1.60 -4.33
N ALA A 33 14.18 -1.17 -4.86
CA ALA A 33 15.36 -2.03 -4.98
C ALA A 33 15.84 -2.58 -3.62
N ALA A 34 15.78 -1.78 -2.55
CA ALA A 34 16.11 -2.24 -1.21
C ALA A 34 15.11 -3.29 -0.67
N LEU A 35 13.82 -3.11 -0.97
CA LEU A 35 12.79 -4.11 -0.66
C LEU A 35 13.01 -5.41 -1.44
N GLU A 36 13.28 -5.34 -2.74
CA GLU A 36 13.55 -6.51 -3.59
C GLU A 36 14.78 -7.29 -3.11
N ALA A 37 15.85 -6.59 -2.75
CA ALA A 37 17.04 -7.22 -2.18
C ALA A 37 16.74 -7.95 -0.86
N PHE A 38 15.96 -7.33 0.03
CA PHE A 38 15.57 -7.95 1.30
C PHE A 38 14.69 -9.19 1.09
N VAL A 39 13.75 -9.14 0.15
CA VAL A 39 12.92 -10.29 -0.22
C VAL A 39 13.79 -11.43 -0.75
N ALA A 40 14.75 -11.13 -1.63
CA ALA A 40 15.66 -12.13 -2.17
C ALA A 40 16.57 -12.75 -1.08
N GLU A 41 17.01 -11.96 -0.10
CA GLU A 41 17.89 -12.43 0.98
C GLU A 41 17.13 -13.25 2.04
N THR A 42 15.93 -12.82 2.41
CA THR A 42 15.22 -13.37 3.58
C THR A 42 14.12 -14.36 3.23
N GLY A 43 13.66 -14.37 1.97
CA GLY A 43 12.46 -15.10 1.56
C GLY A 43 11.16 -14.49 2.09
N ALA A 44 11.19 -13.26 2.59
CA ALA A 44 9.99 -12.55 3.02
C ALA A 44 8.98 -12.39 1.86
N LEU A 45 7.69 -12.44 2.17
CA LEU A 45 6.64 -12.18 1.19
C LEU A 45 6.59 -10.69 0.85
N ALA A 46 6.73 -10.36 -0.43
CA ALA A 46 6.43 -9.03 -0.93
C ALA A 46 4.91 -8.82 -1.00
N VAL A 47 4.43 -7.70 -0.44
CA VAL A 47 3.02 -7.28 -0.55
C VAL A 47 2.98 -5.98 -1.34
N HIS A 48 2.37 -6.02 -2.52
CA HIS A 48 2.30 -4.84 -3.37
C HIS A 48 1.13 -3.93 -2.95
N PRO A 49 1.32 -2.59 -2.88
CA PRO A 49 0.31 -1.68 -2.34
C PRO A 49 -0.94 -1.49 -3.20
N PHE A 50 -0.96 -1.97 -4.44
CA PHE A 50 -2.14 -1.90 -5.33
C PHE A 50 -2.18 -3.01 -6.39
N ASP A 51 -1.09 -3.20 -7.15
CA ASP A 51 -0.95 -4.21 -8.21
C ASP A 51 -0.72 -5.64 -7.69
N GLN A 52 -1.65 -6.13 -6.88
CA GLN A 52 -1.67 -7.52 -6.40
C GLN A 52 -3.13 -8.00 -6.27
N PRO A 53 -3.48 -9.20 -6.76
CA PRO A 53 -4.87 -9.67 -6.76
C PRO A 53 -5.56 -9.64 -5.39
N GLU A 54 -4.85 -10.01 -4.32
CA GLU A 54 -5.39 -9.99 -2.96
C GLU A 54 -5.64 -8.56 -2.46
N THR A 55 -4.72 -7.63 -2.77
CA THR A 55 -4.88 -6.21 -2.44
C THR A 55 -6.09 -5.62 -3.15
N LEU A 56 -6.22 -5.85 -4.46
CA LEU A 56 -7.33 -5.39 -5.29
C LEU A 56 -8.67 -5.95 -4.82
N ALA A 57 -8.73 -7.26 -4.55
CA ALA A 57 -9.93 -7.91 -4.04
C ALA A 57 -10.36 -7.35 -2.67
N GLY A 58 -9.39 -7.04 -1.82
CA GLY A 58 -9.61 -6.37 -0.55
C GLY A 58 -10.21 -4.98 -0.72
N GLN A 59 -9.68 -4.15 -1.63
CA GLN A 59 -10.24 -2.81 -1.86
C GLN A 59 -11.67 -2.88 -2.44
N GLY A 60 -11.94 -3.89 -3.26
CA GLY A 60 -13.24 -4.15 -3.85
C GLY A 60 -14.38 -4.41 -2.84
N THR A 61 -14.09 -4.73 -1.57
CA THR A 61 -15.13 -4.90 -0.56
C THR A 61 -15.91 -3.62 -0.30
N LEU A 62 -15.26 -2.46 -0.42
CA LEU A 62 -15.93 -1.16 -0.35
C LEU A 62 -17.02 -1.03 -1.42
N GLY A 63 -16.79 -1.59 -2.62
CA GLY A 63 -17.80 -1.62 -3.68
C GLY A 63 -19.06 -2.41 -3.28
N ARG A 64 -18.90 -3.50 -2.51
CA ARG A 64 -20.03 -4.28 -1.97
C ARG A 64 -20.80 -3.48 -0.93
N GLU A 65 -20.09 -2.80 -0.04
CA GLU A 65 -20.73 -1.94 0.98
C GLU A 65 -21.51 -0.80 0.32
N ILE A 66 -20.96 -0.17 -0.72
CA ILE A 66 -21.65 0.89 -1.48
C ILE A 66 -22.90 0.35 -2.19
N GLU A 67 -22.82 -0.81 -2.83
CA GLU A 67 -23.96 -1.46 -3.51
C GLU A 67 -25.11 -1.72 -2.52
N GLU A 68 -24.78 -2.16 -1.30
CA GLU A 68 -25.76 -2.43 -0.24
C GLU A 68 -26.33 -1.15 0.40
N GLN A 69 -25.50 -0.15 0.65
CA GLN A 69 -25.86 1.03 1.45
C GLN A 69 -26.39 2.20 0.60
N CYS A 70 -26.10 2.23 -0.70
CA CYS A 70 -26.51 3.29 -1.62
C CYS A 70 -27.20 2.73 -2.87
N PRO A 71 -28.34 2.04 -2.71
CA PRO A 71 -29.08 1.50 -3.85
C PRO A 71 -29.51 2.65 -4.77
N GLY A 72 -29.13 2.56 -6.05
CA GLY A 72 -29.44 3.57 -7.06
C GLY A 72 -28.35 4.62 -7.30
N LEU A 73 -27.15 4.45 -6.73
CA LEU A 73 -25.98 5.25 -7.08
C LEU A 73 -25.71 5.18 -8.60
N ASP A 74 -25.67 6.33 -9.26
CA ASP A 74 -25.40 6.45 -10.69
C ASP A 74 -23.92 6.69 -11.01
N THR A 75 -23.23 7.44 -10.14
CA THR A 75 -21.86 7.90 -10.37
C THR A 75 -21.02 7.77 -9.11
N LEU A 76 -19.85 7.15 -9.22
CA LEU A 76 -18.85 7.06 -8.15
C LEU A 76 -17.55 7.72 -8.60
N LEU A 77 -17.05 8.67 -7.83
CA LEU A 77 -15.74 9.28 -8.03
C LEU A 77 -14.72 8.59 -7.11
N VAL A 78 -13.67 8.04 -7.70
CA VAL A 78 -12.62 7.29 -7.00
C VAL A 78 -11.29 8.02 -7.18
N SER A 79 -10.56 8.24 -6.08
CA SER A 79 -9.20 8.74 -6.15
C SER A 79 -8.27 7.65 -6.70
N VAL A 80 -7.53 7.94 -7.77
CA VAL A 80 -6.66 6.95 -8.41
C VAL A 80 -5.19 7.32 -8.18
N GLY A 81 -4.51 6.52 -7.36
CA GLY A 81 -3.05 6.45 -7.30
C GLY A 81 -2.54 5.38 -8.26
N GLY A 82 -2.18 4.21 -7.74
CA GLY A 82 -1.80 3.04 -8.55
C GLY A 82 -2.97 2.24 -9.15
N GLY A 83 -4.21 2.54 -8.76
CA GLY A 83 -5.43 1.95 -9.35
C GLY A 83 -5.84 0.57 -8.81
N GLY A 84 -5.37 0.22 -7.61
CA GLY A 84 -5.82 -0.97 -6.88
C GLY A 84 -7.15 -0.79 -6.18
#